data_AF-A0A645BKM1-F1
#
_entry.id   AF-A0A645BKM1-F1
#
_cell.length_a   1.000
_cell.length_b   1.000
_cell.length_c   1.000
_cell.angle_alpha   90.00
_cell.angle_beta   90.00
_cell.angle_gamma   90.00
#
_symmetry.space_group_name_H-M   'P 1'
#
loop_
_entity.id
_entity.type
_entity.pdbx_description
1 polymer ?
#
loop_
_entity_poly.entity_id
_entity_poly.type
_entity_poly.pdbx_seq_one_letter_code
_entity_poly.pdbx_strand_id
1 'polypeptide(L)'
;MSIFQIFASLFALFMLYWVRSNQKRGNLSAVEASFWLSVWAIFIILSLFPNLLLGVANLFHFARVFDLLVVGAFMVITILFFQVYLKSNKTEKKLERIVREHAIKKVNK
;
A
#
# COMPACT_ATOMS: atom_id res chain seq x y z
N MET A 1 7.54 -0.97 26.59
CA MET A 1 7.14 -0.42 25.28
C MET A 1 8.33 0.33 24.73
N SER A 2 8.96 -0.17 23.67
CA SER A 2 10.03 0.59 23.01
C SER A 2 9.43 1.82 22.32
N ILE A 3 10.19 2.90 22.18
CA ILE A 3 9.74 4.12 21.48
C ILE A 3 9.21 3.79 20.07
N PHE A 4 9.83 2.80 19.42
CA PHE A 4 9.40 2.27 18.14
C PHE A 4 7.95 1.74 18.14
N GLN A 5 7.56 0.97 19.16
CA GLN A 5 6.20 0.42 19.26
C GLN A 5 5.15 1.52 19.42
N ILE A 6 5.47 2.59 20.14
CA ILE A 6 4.59 3.74 20.34
C ILE A 6 4.35 4.45 19.00
N PHE A 7 5.43 4.78 18.28
CA PHE A 7 5.33 5.42 16.97
C PHE A 7 4.63 4.54 15.93
N ALA A 8 4.94 3.24 15.88
CA ALA A 8 4.32 2.29 14.96
C ALA A 8 2.82 2.13 15.23
N SER A 9 2.42 2.05 16.50
CA SER A 9 1.00 1.94 16.89
C SER A 9 0.23 3.22 16.57
N LEU A 10 0.81 4.40 16.87
CA LEU A 10 0.20 5.69 16.55
C LEU A 10 0.03 5.86 15.03
N PHE A 11 1.06 5.50 14.27
CA PHE A 11 1.01 5.54 12.81
C PHE A 11 -0.07 4.61 12.25
N ALA A 12 -0.19 3.39 12.78
CA ALA A 12 -1.19 2.45 12.34
C ALA A 12 -2.63 2.94 12.64
N LEU A 13 -2.86 3.56 13.80
CA LEU A 13 -4.14 4.19 14.13
C LEU A 13 -4.48 5.33 13.16
N PHE A 14 -3.49 6.17 12.83
CA PHE A 14 -3.65 7.21 11.83
C PHE A 14 -3.99 6.63 10.45
N MET A 15 -3.33 5.54 10.04
CA MET A 15 -3.63 4.87 8.78
C MET A 15 -5.02 4.23 8.74
N LEU A 16 -5.50 3.65 9.85
CA LEU A 16 -6.88 3.16 9.95
C LEU A 16 -7.90 4.29 9.76
N TYR A 17 -7.65 5.46 10.36
CA TYR A 17 -8.48 6.65 10.15
C TYR A 17 -8.43 7.11 8.69
N TRP A 18 -7.24 7.11 8.08
CA TRP A 18 -7.05 7.50 6.69
C TRP A 18 -7.85 6.61 5.73
N VAL A 19 -7.80 5.28 5.92
CA VAL A 19 -8.57 4.32 5.10
C VAL A 19 -10.07 4.60 5.21
N ARG A 20 -10.58 4.82 6.42
CA ARG A 20 -12.00 5.17 6.62
C ARG A 20 -12.38 6.51 5.98
N SER A 21 -11.52 7.51 6.08
CA SER A 21 -11.73 8.82 5.46
C SER A 21 -11.80 8.69 3.93
N ASN A 22 -10.91 7.91 3.34
CA ASN A 22 -10.84 7.74 1.89
C ASN A 22 -11.95 6.82 1.34
N GLN A 23 -12.48 5.89 2.15
CA GLN A 23 -13.70 5.14 1.85
C GLN A 23 -14.93 6.06 1.77
N LYS A 24 -15.08 7.01 2.70
CA LYS A 24 -16.20 7.98 2.68
C LYS A 24 -16.18 8.91 1.48
N ARG A 25 -15.01 9.14 0.88
CA ARG A 25 -14.83 9.99 -0.31
C ARG A 25 -15.11 9.26 -1.63
N GLY A 26 -15.50 7.98 -1.59
CA GLY A 26 -15.82 7.19 -2.79
C GLY A 26 -14.61 6.77 -3.63
N ASN A 27 -13.38 7.07 -3.17
CA ASN A 27 -12.14 6.75 -3.88
C ASN A 27 -11.68 5.29 -3.71
N LEU A 28 -12.26 4.57 -2.76
CA LEU A 28 -11.96 3.17 -2.46
C LEU A 28 -13.26 2.38 -2.43
N SER A 29 -13.29 1.25 -3.11
CA SER A 29 -14.38 0.28 -2.96
C SER A 29 -14.41 -0.27 -1.53
N ALA A 30 -15.58 -0.75 -1.09
CA ALA A 30 -15.72 -1.36 0.24
C ALA A 30 -14.78 -2.56 0.44
N VAL A 31 -14.48 -3.30 -0.64
CA VAL A 31 -13.54 -4.44 -0.63
C VAL A 31 -12.11 -3.97 -0.40
N GLU A 32 -11.66 -2.96 -1.12
CA GLU A 32 -10.30 -2.40 -0.95
C GLU A 32 -10.13 -1.78 0.44
N ALA A 33 -11.15 -1.08 0.95
CA ALA A 33 -11.12 -0.53 2.30
C ALA A 33 -10.99 -1.64 3.35
N SER A 34 -11.74 -2.74 3.22
CA SER A 34 -11.65 -3.90 4.13
C SER A 34 -10.28 -4.58 4.08
N PHE A 35 -9.70 -4.71 2.88
CA PHE A 35 -8.34 -5.23 2.71
C PHE A 35 -7.31 -4.37 3.45
N TRP A 36 -7.33 -3.05 3.23
CA TRP A 36 -6.40 -2.13 3.89
C TRP A 36 -6.60 -2.08 5.40
N LEU A 37 -7.85 -2.11 5.90
CA LEU A 37 -8.12 -2.22 7.33
C LEU A 37 -7.51 -3.49 7.93
N SER A 38 -7.61 -4.62 7.23
CA SER A 38 -7.02 -5.88 7.66
C SER A 38 -5.50 -5.81 7.71
N VAL A 39 -4.86 -5.21 6.70
CA VAL A 39 -3.40 -5.00 6.68
C VAL A 39 -2.93 -4.17 7.88
N TRP A 40 -3.59 -3.04 8.16
CA TRP A 40 -3.23 -2.19 9.29
C TRP A 40 -3.52 -2.84 10.64
N ALA A 41 -4.59 -3.63 10.76
CA ALA A 41 -4.88 -4.40 11.97
C ALA A 41 -3.80 -5.44 12.25
N ILE A 42 -3.37 -6.19 11.21
CA ILE A 42 -2.26 -7.14 11.31
C ILE A 42 -0.98 -6.41 11.72
N PHE A 43 -0.69 -5.25 11.13
CA PHE A 43 0.50 -4.47 11.48
C PHE A 43 0.53 -4.05 12.96
N ILE A 44 -0.62 -3.65 13.53
CA ILE A 44 -0.74 -3.35 14.97
C ILE A 44 -0.40 -4.58 15.81
N ILE A 45 -0.97 -5.75 15.47
CA ILE A 45 -0.74 -7.00 16.20
C ILE A 45 0.75 -7.37 16.15
N LEU A 46 1.38 -7.31 14.97
CA LEU A 46 2.80 -7.61 14.79
C LEU A 46 3.72 -6.62 15.53
N SER A 47 3.31 -5.35 15.64
CA SER A 47 4.06 -4.33 16.38
C SER A 47 4.01 -4.55 17.90
N LEU A 48 2.83 -4.91 18.43
CA LEU A 48 2.62 -5.17 19.85
C LEU A 48 3.22 -6.51 20.30
N PHE A 49 3.20 -7.52 19.43
CA PHE A 49 3.70 -8.87 19.71
C PHE A 49 4.82 -9.28 18.74
N PRO A 50 6.02 -8.67 18.84
CA PRO A 50 7.15 -9.02 17.99
C PRO A 50 7.61 -10.47 18.18
N ASN A 51 7.24 -11.10 19.31
CA ASN A 51 7.55 -12.50 19.61
C ASN A 51 6.97 -13.48 18.57
N LEU A 52 5.84 -13.15 17.93
CA LEU A 52 5.24 -13.97 16.88
C LEU A 52 6.16 -14.10 15.65
N LEU A 53 7.00 -13.10 15.42
CA LEU A 53 7.93 -13.06 14.29
C LEU A 53 9.34 -13.53 14.65
N LEU A 54 9.63 -13.84 15.92
CA LEU A 54 10.96 -14.30 16.33
C LEU A 54 11.35 -15.63 15.65
N GLY A 55 10.40 -16.56 15.48
CA GLY A 55 10.65 -17.81 14.76
C GLY A 55 10.99 -17.59 13.29
N VAL A 56 10.35 -16.61 12.64
CA VAL A 56 10.63 -16.25 11.24
C VAL A 56 11.94 -15.48 11.14
N ALA A 57 12.18 -14.50 12.02
CA ALA A 57 13.41 -13.70 12.03
C ALA A 57 14.66 -14.56 12.23
N ASN A 58 14.60 -15.57 13.11
CA ASN A 58 15.69 -16.52 13.33
C ASN A 58 15.94 -17.41 12.09
N LEU A 59 14.89 -17.83 11.38
CA LEU A 59 15.04 -18.61 10.14
C LEU A 59 15.74 -17.82 9.04
N PHE A 60 15.38 -16.54 8.90
CA PHE A 60 15.96 -15.63 7.91
C PHE A 60 17.24 -14.92 8.40
N HIS A 61 17.79 -15.31 9.56
CA HIS A 61 19.00 -14.73 10.16
C HIS A 61 18.98 -13.21 10.32
N PHE A 62 17.79 -12.61 10.48
CA PHE A 62 17.69 -11.18 10.77
C PHE A 62 18.01 -10.93 12.24
N ALA A 63 18.96 -10.01 12.49
CA ALA A 63 19.35 -9.61 13.85
C ALA A 63 18.19 -8.97 14.62
N ARG A 64 17.19 -8.40 13.92
CA ARG A 64 16.02 -7.74 14.50
C ARG A 64 14.77 -7.99 13.66
N VAL A 65 13.65 -8.24 14.34
CA VAL A 65 12.31 -8.37 13.71
C VAL A 65 11.94 -7.13 12.88
N PHE A 66 12.40 -5.96 13.30
CA PHE A 66 12.19 -4.72 12.57
C PHE A 66 12.80 -4.75 11.16
N ASP A 67 14.02 -5.29 11.02
CA ASP A 67 14.71 -5.31 9.73
C ASP A 67 13.97 -6.21 8.73
N LEU A 68 13.43 -7.34 9.20
CA LEU A 68 12.55 -8.22 8.40
C LEU A 68 11.28 -7.48 7.93
N LEU A 69 10.62 -6.74 8.83
CA LEU A 69 9.42 -5.98 8.49
C LEU A 69 9.68 -4.88 7.46
N VAL A 70 10.80 -4.15 7.61
CA VAL A 70 11.18 -3.08 6.68
C VAL A 70 11.47 -3.65 5.29
N VAL A 71 12.27 -4.72 5.21
CA VAL A 71 12.59 -5.36 3.92
C VAL A 71 11.32 -5.89 3.27
N GLY A 72 10.45 -6.58 4.02
CA GLY A 72 9.18 -7.10 3.51
C GLY A 72 8.25 -5.99 3.01
N ALA A 73 8.11 -4.90 3.77
CA ALA A 73 7.33 -3.73 3.36
C ALA A 73 7.91 -3.10 2.09
N PHE A 74 9.23 -2.98 1.99
CA PHE A 74 9.90 -2.43 0.82
C PHE A 74 9.66 -3.27 -0.44
N MET A 75 9.71 -4.60 -0.32
CA MET A 75 9.38 -5.51 -1.42
C MET A 75 7.94 -5.33 -1.90
N VAL A 76 6.98 -5.32 -0.97
CA VAL A 76 5.55 -5.15 -1.30
C VAL A 76 5.29 -3.79 -1.94
N ILE A 77 5.83 -2.71 -1.36
CA ILE A 77 5.68 -1.34 -1.87
C ILE A 77 6.26 -1.24 -3.29
N THR A 78 7.44 -1.81 -3.54
CA THR A 78 8.08 -1.79 -4.86
C THR A 78 7.18 -2.43 -5.92
N ILE A 79 6.58 -3.58 -5.61
CA ILE A 79 5.65 -4.27 -6.53
C ILE A 79 4.40 -3.41 -6.77
N LEU A 80 3.81 -2.82 -5.73
CA LEU A 80 2.65 -1.95 -5.86
C LEU A 80 2.96 -0.72 -6.72
N PHE A 81 4.10 -0.06 -6.48
CA PHE A 81 4.55 1.07 -7.30
C PHE A 81 4.74 0.68 -8.76
N PHE A 82 5.34 -0.48 -9.02
CA PHE A 82 5.50 -0.97 -10.38
C PHE A 82 4.16 -1.21 -11.07
N GLN A 83 3.17 -1.79 -10.38
CA GLN A 83 1.83 -1.96 -10.93
C GLN A 83 1.14 -0.63 -11.23
N VAL A 84 1.27 0.35 -10.33
CA VAL A 84 0.75 1.71 -10.53
C VAL A 84 1.40 2.36 -11.74
N TYR A 85 2.73 2.25 -11.88
CA TYR A 85 3.47 2.77 -13.05
C TYR A 85 2.96 2.17 -14.37
N LEU A 86 2.81 0.84 -14.43
CA LEU A 86 2.29 0.16 -15.62
C LEU A 86 0.86 0.60 -15.96
N LYS A 87 -0.01 0.74 -14.96
CA LYS A 87 -1.39 1.19 -15.16
C LYS A 87 -1.45 2.66 -15.59
N SER A 88 -0.58 3.51 -15.05
CA SER A 88 -0.45 4.91 -15.43
C SER A 88 -0.05 5.05 -16.90
N ASN A 89 1.01 4.36 -17.33
CA ASN A 89 1.48 4.39 -18.71
C ASN A 89 0.42 3.87 -19.70
N LYS A 90 -0.33 2.81 -19.35
CA LYS A 90 -1.46 2.34 -20.17
C LYS A 90 -2.57 3.39 -20.29
N THR A 91 -2.84 4.11 -19.21
CA THR A 91 -3.86 5.16 -19.18
C THR A 91 -3.45 6.34 -20.05
N GLU A 92 -2.19 6.76 -19.97
CA GLU A 92 -1.59 7.81 -20.80
C GLU A 92 -1.70 7.48 -22.29
N LYS A 93 -1.26 6.28 -22.71
CA LYS A 93 -1.38 5.83 -24.10
C LYS A 93 -2.83 5.78 -24.60
N LYS A 94 -3.76 5.35 -23.74
CA LYS A 94 -5.19 5.32 -24.09
C LYS A 94 -5.73 6.73 -24.29
N LEU A 95 -5.34 7.67 -23.43
CA LEU A 95 -5.72 9.08 -23.56
C LEU A 95 -5.15 9.69 -24.84
N GLU A 96 -3.87 9.48 -25.13
CA GLU A 96 -3.22 9.93 -26.36
C GLU A 96 -3.97 9.44 -27.60
N ARG A 97 -4.30 8.14 -27.65
CA ARG A 97 -5.07 7.57 -28.77
C ARG A 97 -6.44 8.24 -28.91
N ILE A 98 -7.17 8.42 -27.80
CA ILE A 98 -8.49 9.06 -27.83
C ILE A 98 -8.38 10.49 -28.35
N VAL A 99 -7.42 11.28 -27.85
CA VAL A 99 -7.20 12.67 -28.29
C VAL A 99 -6.82 12.72 -29.76
N ARG A 100 -5.93 11.83 -30.23
CA ARG A 100 -5.53 11.73 -31.64
C ARG A 100 -6.70 11.39 -32.56
N GLU A 101 -7.51 10.40 -32.19
CA GLU A 101 -8.71 10.04 -32.95
C GLU A 101 -9.72 11.19 -33.05
N HIS A 102 -9.91 11.94 -31.95
CA HIS A 102 -10.78 13.13 -31.95
C HIS A 102 -10.23 14.26 -32.82
N ALA A 103 -8.92 14.50 -32.80
CA ALA A 103 -8.28 15.52 -33.64
C ALA A 103 -8.42 15.18 -35.14
N ILE A 104 -8.14 13.94 -35.54
CA ILE A 104 -8.27 13.50 -36.94
C ILE A 104 -9.73 13.58 -37.41
N LYS A 105 -10.69 13.14 -36.58
CA LYS A 105 -12.12 13.27 -36.90
C LYS A 105 -12.58 14.71 -37.09
N LYS A 106 -11.99 15.66 -36.37
CA LYS A 106 -12.31 17.09 -36.49
C LYS A 106 -11.76 17.71 -37.78
N VAL A 107 -10.63 17.21 -38.30
CA VAL A 107 -10.04 17.70 -39.56
C VAL A 107 -10.78 17.15 -40.79
N ASN A 108 -11.30 15.92 -40.71
CA ASN A 108 -12.02 15.26 -41.81
C ASN A 108 -13.51 15.67 -41.91
N LYS A 109 -13.99 16.63 -41.12
CA LYS A 109 -15.39 17.10 -41.09
C LYS A 109 -15.44 18.58 -41.40
#